data_AF-A0A936FS19-F1
#
_entry.id   AF-A0A936FS19-F1
#
_cell.length_a   1.000
_cell.length_b   1.000
_cell.length_c   1.000
_cell.angle_alpha   90.00
_cell.angle_beta   90.00
_cell.angle_gamma   90.00
#
_symmetry.space_group_name_H-M   'P 1'
#
loop_
_entity.id
_entity.type
_entity.pdbx_description
1 polymer ?
#
loop_
_entity_poly.entity_id
_entity_poly.type
_entity_poly.pdbx_seq_one_letter_code
_entity_poly.pdbx_strand_id
1 'polypeptide(L)'
;MNKTIENIALLGTSRKPFLMGELPEQIQKSLINFSENDVETSLLRAIYLHLYFQKSGNKSFKLALQNNDHEEHENKTICHSNLIYCYQKIKELPTLNYLYFVEIWLDRLIKNDWILPNNLVVTILKQHENLNSEIKQKTINILGKKAATILPYFPTYQTSTNWLEIWKFGKVTERKIAFLKIRNNDLNAAYSLLDADFFNEPLSFQKLIIESILSNFTFADVAFFEKMYEYNFKYLPKEKSIHKECRYLIASKLLQYDNSILHRQTVEKLQPYFSENWLLKSVKFNLPNEEDSFWNEENMDKTYGIELKNMDIGLFHSKPKYWLSHFIQNLPLEYWNNALKKIASIQSAILPEMKHLLLLSMEKKRLSFYLIF
;
A
#
# COMPACT_ATOMS: atom_id res chain seq x y z
N MET A 1 -11.14 -50.53 24.17
CA MET A 1 -10.09 -49.63 24.68
C MET A 1 -9.10 -50.50 25.48
N ASN A 2 -7.93 -50.01 25.92
CA ASN A 2 -6.98 -50.89 26.64
C ASN A 2 -7.67 -51.40 27.92
N LYS A 3 -7.78 -52.72 28.10
CA LYS A 3 -8.49 -53.36 29.23
C LYS A 3 -8.00 -52.85 30.58
N THR A 4 -6.73 -52.45 30.68
CA THR A 4 -6.17 -51.87 31.90
C THR A 4 -6.75 -50.50 32.21
N ILE A 5 -6.87 -49.62 31.20
CA ILE A 5 -7.44 -48.28 31.34
C ILE A 5 -8.95 -48.38 31.64
N GLU A 6 -9.67 -49.29 30.97
CA GLU A 6 -11.11 -49.54 31.22
C GLU A 6 -11.34 -49.96 32.67
N ASN A 7 -10.54 -50.91 33.16
CA ASN A 7 -10.68 -51.42 34.52
C ASN A 7 -10.36 -50.38 35.60
N ILE A 8 -9.35 -49.52 35.38
CA ILE A 8 -9.03 -48.44 36.33
C ILE A 8 -10.12 -47.36 36.30
N ALA A 9 -10.62 -46.99 35.11
CA ALA A 9 -11.71 -46.02 34.97
C ALA A 9 -13.02 -46.47 35.61
N LEU A 10 -13.33 -47.77 35.57
CA LEU A 10 -14.55 -48.34 36.17
C LEU A 10 -14.45 -48.53 37.69
N LEU A 11 -13.26 -48.85 38.22
CA LEU A 11 -13.06 -49.12 39.65
C LEU A 11 -12.65 -47.89 40.46
N GLY A 12 -12.14 -46.86 39.79
CA GLY A 12 -11.55 -45.67 40.41
C GLY A 12 -10.11 -45.88 40.85
N THR A 13 -9.33 -44.80 40.87
CA THR A 13 -7.90 -44.77 41.25
C THR A 13 -7.66 -45.15 42.71
N SER A 14 -8.69 -45.09 43.56
CA SER A 14 -8.67 -45.49 44.97
C SER A 14 -8.70 -47.01 45.19
N ARG A 15 -9.36 -47.77 44.29
CA ARG A 15 -9.48 -49.24 44.38
C ARG A 15 -8.48 -49.96 43.47
N LYS A 16 -8.04 -49.32 42.39
CA LYS A 16 -6.99 -49.83 41.52
C LYS A 16 -6.01 -48.71 41.18
N PRO A 17 -4.76 -48.78 41.67
CA PRO A 17 -3.80 -47.71 41.45
C PRO A 17 -3.47 -47.57 39.97
N PHE A 18 -3.25 -46.33 39.53
CA PHE A 18 -2.81 -46.04 38.18
C PHE A 18 -1.32 -46.38 38.02
N LEU A 19 -1.03 -47.49 37.36
CA LEU A 19 0.33 -47.97 37.12
C LEU A 19 0.77 -47.59 35.71
N MET A 20 1.66 -46.58 35.59
CA MET A 20 2.13 -46.08 34.31
C MET A 20 2.79 -47.19 33.45
N GLY A 21 3.46 -48.15 34.07
CA GLY A 21 4.12 -49.28 33.39
C GLY A 21 3.17 -50.27 32.69
N GLU A 22 1.88 -50.25 33.00
CA GLU A 22 0.88 -51.13 32.37
C GLU A 22 0.22 -50.50 31.12
N LEU A 23 0.55 -49.25 30.81
CA LEU A 23 0.04 -48.55 29.62
C LEU A 23 0.83 -48.93 28.36
N PRO A 24 0.28 -48.75 27.15
CA PRO A 24 1.05 -48.88 25.92
C PRO A 24 2.21 -47.86 25.90
N GLU A 25 3.37 -48.28 25.39
CA GLU A 25 4.62 -47.49 25.39
C GLU A 25 4.44 -46.08 24.78
N GLN A 26 3.58 -45.95 23.76
CA GLN A 26 3.27 -44.67 23.11
C GLN A 26 2.53 -43.69 24.03
N ILE A 27 1.64 -44.21 24.89
CA ILE A 27 0.92 -43.43 25.89
C ILE A 27 1.86 -43.06 27.03
N GLN A 28 2.72 -43.99 27.46
CA GLN A 28 3.73 -43.73 28.49
C GLN A 28 4.65 -42.58 28.08
N LYS A 29 5.26 -42.65 26.89
CA LYS A 29 6.13 -41.59 26.34
C LYS A 29 5.43 -40.24 26.23
N SER A 30 4.15 -40.24 25.88
CA SER A 30 3.37 -39.01 25.77
C SER A 30 3.00 -38.42 27.12
N LEU A 31 2.75 -39.27 28.14
CA LEU A 31 2.40 -38.85 29.49
C LEU A 31 3.58 -38.20 30.23
N ILE A 32 4.81 -38.65 29.97
CA ILE A 32 6.04 -38.08 30.58
C ILE A 32 6.20 -36.59 30.25
N ASN A 33 5.70 -36.14 29.08
CA ASN A 33 5.77 -34.74 28.66
C ASN A 33 4.77 -33.83 29.36
N PHE A 34 3.82 -34.38 30.11
CA PHE A 34 2.90 -33.59 30.91
C PHE A 34 3.45 -33.48 32.33
N SER A 35 3.68 -32.26 32.81
CA SER A 35 4.17 -32.02 34.17
C SER A 35 3.27 -32.66 35.23
N GLU A 36 3.91 -33.08 36.33
CA GLU A 36 3.32 -33.77 37.47
C GLU A 36 2.05 -33.07 37.95
N ASN A 37 0.92 -33.79 37.82
CA ASN A 37 -0.33 -33.46 38.46
C ASN A 37 -1.05 -34.77 38.80
N ASP A 38 -1.85 -34.68 39.85
CA ASP A 38 -2.78 -35.65 40.43
C ASP A 38 -3.10 -36.92 39.63
N VAL A 39 -3.20 -38.05 40.34
CA VAL A 39 -3.38 -39.40 39.78
C VAL A 39 -4.62 -39.50 38.89
N GLU A 40 -5.70 -38.81 39.24
CA GLU A 40 -6.93 -38.78 38.44
C GLU A 40 -6.73 -38.00 37.14
N THR A 41 -6.00 -36.89 37.19
CA THR A 41 -5.63 -36.12 36.00
C THR A 41 -4.77 -36.95 35.05
N SER A 42 -3.84 -37.74 35.61
CA SER A 42 -3.00 -38.66 34.84
C SER A 42 -3.82 -39.79 34.18
N LEU A 43 -4.84 -40.33 34.86
CA LEU A 43 -5.77 -41.30 34.28
C LEU A 43 -6.60 -40.69 33.14
N LEU A 44 -7.17 -39.50 33.33
CA LEU A 44 -7.97 -38.82 32.30
C LEU A 44 -7.14 -38.52 31.05
N ARG A 45 -5.88 -38.09 31.23
CA ARG A 45 -4.93 -37.91 30.13
C ARG A 45 -4.63 -39.23 29.41
N ALA A 46 -4.46 -40.32 30.14
CA ALA A 46 -4.26 -41.64 29.55
C ALA A 46 -5.47 -42.11 28.72
N ILE A 47 -6.70 -41.89 29.22
CA ILE A 47 -7.95 -42.18 28.50
C ILE A 47 -8.03 -41.34 27.22
N TYR A 48 -7.77 -40.04 27.31
CA TYR A 48 -7.77 -39.13 26.17
C TYR A 48 -6.77 -39.57 25.08
N LEU A 49 -5.52 -39.87 25.47
CA LEU A 49 -4.48 -40.34 24.56
C LEU A 49 -4.85 -41.68 23.92
N HIS A 50 -5.41 -42.61 24.69
CA HIS A 50 -5.87 -43.91 24.16
C HIS A 50 -6.95 -43.74 23.10
N LEU A 51 -7.98 -42.92 23.38
CA LEU A 51 -9.05 -42.62 22.44
C LEU A 51 -8.53 -41.88 21.20
N TYR A 52 -7.57 -40.97 21.38
CA TYR A 52 -6.92 -40.26 20.29
C TYR A 52 -6.16 -41.23 19.37
N PHE A 53 -5.31 -42.11 19.91
CA PHE A 53 -4.54 -43.08 19.13
C PHE A 53 -5.43 -44.10 18.40
N GLN A 54 -6.54 -44.52 19.02
CA GLN A 54 -7.53 -45.36 18.36
C GLN A 54 -8.20 -44.67 17.16
N LYS A 55 -8.50 -43.37 17.27
CA LYS A 55 -9.10 -42.60 16.18
C LYS A 55 -8.11 -42.19 15.09
N SER A 56 -6.84 -42.02 15.42
CA SER A 56 -5.78 -41.56 14.50
C SER A 56 -4.95 -42.69 13.86
N GLY A 57 -5.25 -43.95 14.18
CA GLY A 57 -4.59 -45.10 13.57
C GLY A 57 -3.11 -45.24 13.96
N ASN A 58 -2.75 -44.96 15.21
CA ASN A 58 -1.39 -45.05 15.76
C ASN A 58 -0.32 -44.14 15.08
N LYS A 59 -0.71 -43.06 14.40
CA LYS A 59 0.26 -42.05 13.95
C LYS A 59 0.51 -41.04 15.07
N SER A 60 1.66 -41.13 15.76
CA SER A 60 2.09 -40.05 16.65
C SER A 60 2.40 -38.83 15.80
N PHE A 61 1.68 -37.73 15.99
CA PHE A 61 2.09 -36.46 15.43
C PHE A 61 3.43 -36.06 16.09
N LYS A 62 4.55 -36.24 15.39
CA LYS A 62 5.61 -35.25 15.52
C LYS A 62 5.03 -34.00 14.87
N LEU A 63 4.38 -33.15 15.67
CA LEU A 63 4.21 -31.77 15.26
C LEU A 63 5.65 -31.26 15.14
N ALA A 64 6.15 -31.21 13.92
CA ALA A 64 7.23 -30.29 13.60
C ALA A 64 6.60 -28.92 13.82
N LEU A 65 6.65 -28.44 15.06
CA LEU A 65 6.62 -27.02 15.31
C LEU A 65 7.77 -26.50 14.45
N GLN A 66 7.43 -25.88 13.32
CA GLN A 66 8.36 -24.94 12.73
C GLN A 66 8.60 -23.95 13.85
N ASN A 67 9.79 -24.03 14.47
CA ASN A 67 10.30 -23.00 15.33
C ASN A 67 10.40 -21.76 14.44
N ASN A 68 9.31 -21.00 14.35
CA ASN A 68 9.41 -19.61 13.98
C ASN A 68 10.08 -18.97 15.19
N ASP A 69 11.41 -18.87 15.14
CA ASP A 69 12.32 -18.28 16.14
C ASP A 69 12.11 -16.76 16.33
N HIS A 70 10.89 -16.28 16.11
CA HIS A 70 10.47 -14.92 16.35
C HIS A 70 9.18 -15.00 17.19
N GLU A 71 9.32 -15.27 18.49
CA GLU A 71 8.33 -14.80 19.46
C GLU A 71 8.37 -13.27 19.42
N GLU A 72 7.72 -12.71 18.41
CA GLU A 72 7.49 -11.29 18.38
C GLU A 72 6.54 -10.96 19.53
N HIS A 73 7.07 -10.30 20.56
CA HIS A 73 6.26 -9.83 21.68
C HIS A 73 5.08 -8.97 21.16
N GLU A 74 3.87 -9.33 21.62
CA GLU A 74 2.63 -8.64 21.32
C GLU A 74 2.52 -7.42 22.23
N ASN A 75 2.58 -6.23 21.64
CA ASN A 75 2.56 -4.96 22.37
C ASN A 75 1.14 -4.40 22.54
N LYS A 76 0.14 -5.00 21.88
CA LYS A 76 -1.24 -4.51 21.89
C LYS A 76 -2.00 -4.93 23.13
N THR A 77 -2.91 -4.06 23.57
CA THR A 77 -3.73 -4.32 24.76
C THR A 77 -4.90 -5.22 24.39
N ILE A 78 -5.19 -6.22 25.23
CA ILE A 78 -6.38 -7.06 25.07
C ILE A 78 -7.64 -6.22 25.31
N CYS A 79 -8.66 -6.41 24.46
CA CYS A 79 -9.90 -5.66 24.55
C CYS A 79 -10.64 -5.86 25.89
N HIS A 80 -11.36 -4.83 26.33
CA HIS A 80 -12.11 -4.86 27.58
C HIS A 80 -13.24 -5.91 27.56
N SER A 81 -13.52 -6.49 28.73
CA SER A 81 -14.60 -7.48 28.93
C SER A 81 -15.98 -7.00 28.47
N ASN A 82 -16.27 -5.70 28.60
CA ASN A 82 -17.53 -5.12 28.13
C ASN A 82 -17.70 -5.23 26.61
N LEU A 83 -16.62 -5.10 25.82
CA LEU A 83 -16.69 -5.24 24.37
C LEU A 83 -16.88 -6.69 23.94
N ILE A 84 -16.36 -7.64 24.72
CA ILE A 84 -16.63 -9.07 24.53
C ILE A 84 -18.10 -9.35 24.77
N TYR A 85 -18.67 -8.79 25.84
CA TYR A 85 -20.10 -8.90 26.13
C TYR A 85 -20.96 -8.30 25.00
N CYS A 86 -20.58 -7.14 24.47
CA CYS A 86 -21.25 -6.55 23.31
C CYS A 86 -21.25 -7.51 22.11
N TYR A 87 -20.12 -8.17 21.80
CA TYR A 87 -20.06 -9.13 20.70
C TYR A 87 -21.02 -10.31 20.90
N GLN A 88 -21.13 -10.82 22.13
CA GLN A 88 -22.09 -11.89 22.44
C GLN A 88 -23.54 -11.46 22.15
N LYS A 89 -23.89 -10.20 22.41
CA LYS A 89 -25.20 -9.64 22.07
C LYS A 89 -25.39 -9.38 20.59
N ILE A 90 -24.34 -8.95 19.88
CA ILE A 90 -24.38 -8.78 18.42
C ILE A 90 -24.69 -10.11 17.73
N LYS A 91 -24.13 -11.22 18.22
CA LYS A 91 -24.37 -12.57 17.68
C LYS A 91 -25.84 -13.00 17.73
N GLU A 92 -26.62 -12.48 18.68
CA GLU A 92 -28.05 -12.79 18.83
C GLU A 92 -28.94 -12.05 17.81
N LEU A 93 -28.37 -11.11 17.03
CA LEU A 93 -29.13 -10.27 16.11
C LEU A 93 -29.41 -10.92 14.74
N PRO A 94 -30.49 -10.51 14.04
CA PRO A 94 -30.73 -10.91 12.65
C PRO A 94 -29.61 -10.45 11.70
N THR A 95 -29.42 -11.18 10.59
CA THR A 95 -28.27 -11.05 9.68
C THR A 95 -27.91 -9.62 9.26
N LEU A 96 -28.88 -8.78 8.89
CA LEU A 96 -28.62 -7.40 8.47
C LEU A 96 -28.07 -6.54 9.62
N ASN A 97 -28.66 -6.67 10.82
CA ASN A 97 -28.21 -5.93 12.00
C ASN A 97 -26.87 -6.49 12.49
N TYR A 98 -26.70 -7.81 12.45
CA TYR A 98 -25.45 -8.47 12.79
C TYR A 98 -24.27 -7.89 12.01
N LEU A 99 -24.36 -7.81 10.68
CA LEU A 99 -23.28 -7.27 9.84
C LEU A 99 -22.92 -5.83 10.21
N TYR A 100 -23.92 -4.96 10.33
CA TYR A 100 -23.72 -3.56 10.68
C TYR A 100 -23.04 -3.39 12.05
N PHE A 101 -23.52 -4.11 13.08
CA PHE A 101 -22.95 -3.99 14.42
C PHE A 101 -21.60 -4.69 14.58
N VAL A 102 -21.36 -5.80 13.86
CA VAL A 102 -20.04 -6.44 13.81
C VAL A 102 -19.02 -5.47 13.23
N GLU A 103 -19.37 -4.77 12.15
CA GLU A 103 -18.48 -3.80 11.52
C GLU A 103 -18.11 -2.67 12.49
N ILE A 104 -19.10 -2.05 13.13
CA ILE A 104 -18.86 -1.00 14.14
C ILE A 104 -17.98 -1.51 15.29
N TRP A 105 -18.22 -2.75 15.72
CA TRP A 105 -17.45 -3.36 16.79
C TRP A 105 -15.98 -3.60 16.40
N LEU A 106 -15.73 -4.10 15.19
CA LEU A 106 -14.40 -4.27 14.62
C LEU A 106 -13.68 -2.93 14.49
N ASP A 107 -14.35 -1.91 13.94
CA ASP A 107 -13.78 -0.57 13.78
C ASP A 107 -13.39 0.05 15.13
N ARG A 108 -14.17 -0.20 16.18
CA ARG A 108 -13.85 0.27 17.52
C ARG A 108 -12.63 -0.43 18.11
N LEU A 109 -12.46 -1.73 17.87
CA LEU A 109 -11.26 -2.46 18.30
C LEU A 109 -10.01 -1.96 17.56
N ILE A 110 -10.10 -1.80 16.23
CA ILE A 110 -9.00 -1.32 15.39
C ILE A 110 -8.58 0.10 15.79
N LYS A 111 -9.55 1.00 15.96
CA LYS A 111 -9.30 2.41 16.32
C LYS A 111 -8.57 2.57 17.65
N ASN A 112 -8.80 1.68 18.61
CA ASN A 112 -8.17 1.71 19.94
C ASN A 112 -6.96 0.77 20.05
N ASP A 113 -6.51 0.21 18.92
CA ASP A 113 -5.41 -0.76 18.82
C ASP A 113 -5.54 -1.96 19.79
N TRP A 114 -6.78 -2.45 19.95
CA TRP A 114 -7.09 -3.58 20.81
C TRP A 114 -7.09 -4.90 20.06
N ILE A 115 -6.62 -5.95 20.73
CA ILE A 115 -6.64 -7.33 20.23
C ILE A 115 -7.66 -8.19 20.98
N LEU A 116 -8.10 -9.26 20.32
CA LEU A 116 -8.98 -10.23 20.94
C LEU A 116 -8.27 -11.03 22.04
N PRO A 117 -8.97 -11.53 23.06
CA PRO A 117 -8.43 -12.54 23.96
C PRO A 117 -8.32 -13.91 23.26
N ASN A 118 -7.38 -14.75 23.69
CA ASN A 118 -7.04 -16.01 23.01
C ASN A 118 -8.19 -17.00 22.92
N ASN A 119 -9.06 -17.03 23.94
CA ASN A 119 -10.22 -17.91 24.00
C ASN A 119 -11.30 -17.59 22.93
N LEU A 120 -11.29 -16.40 22.33
CA LEU A 120 -12.32 -16.00 21.35
C LEU A 120 -11.85 -16.07 19.90
N VAL A 121 -10.55 -16.15 19.66
CA VAL A 121 -9.96 -16.07 18.31
C VAL A 121 -10.56 -17.09 17.35
N VAL A 122 -10.53 -18.37 17.73
CA VAL A 122 -11.03 -19.48 16.89
C VAL A 122 -12.53 -19.34 16.62
N THR A 123 -13.29 -18.93 17.64
CA THR A 123 -14.74 -18.76 17.54
C THR A 123 -15.09 -17.67 16.54
N ILE A 124 -14.44 -16.51 16.64
CA ILE A 124 -14.68 -15.37 15.76
C ILE A 124 -14.25 -15.68 14.33
N LEU A 125 -13.09 -16.32 14.14
CA LEU A 125 -12.63 -16.76 12.82
C LEU A 125 -13.66 -17.68 12.14
N LYS A 126 -14.20 -18.68 12.84
CA LYS A 126 -15.25 -19.53 12.27
C LYS A 126 -16.54 -18.77 11.95
N GLN A 127 -16.93 -17.83 12.80
CA GLN A 127 -18.18 -17.07 12.61
C GLN A 127 -18.07 -16.08 11.45
N HIS A 128 -16.89 -15.49 11.23
CA HIS A 128 -16.67 -14.49 10.20
C HIS A 128 -16.21 -15.11 8.86
N GLU A 129 -16.07 -16.43 8.80
CA GLU A 129 -15.53 -17.19 7.65
C GLU A 129 -16.31 -16.98 6.34
N ASN A 130 -17.62 -16.78 6.43
CA ASN A 130 -18.50 -16.58 5.26
C ASN A 130 -18.90 -15.12 5.06
N LEU A 131 -18.29 -14.19 5.79
CA LEU A 131 -18.56 -12.76 5.64
C LEU A 131 -17.74 -12.17 4.49
N ASN A 132 -18.03 -10.92 4.13
CA ASN A 132 -17.32 -10.22 3.05
C ASN A 132 -15.81 -10.04 3.37
N SER A 133 -15.02 -9.77 2.32
CA SER A 133 -13.56 -9.63 2.43
C SER A 133 -13.13 -8.49 3.37
N GLU A 134 -13.92 -7.42 3.45
CA GLU A 134 -13.65 -6.28 4.33
C GLU A 134 -13.73 -6.68 5.81
N ILE A 135 -14.81 -7.36 6.21
CA ILE A 135 -14.98 -7.87 7.58
C ILE A 135 -13.90 -8.90 7.92
N LYS A 136 -13.53 -9.76 6.97
CA LYS A 136 -12.43 -10.72 7.14
C LYS A 136 -11.10 -10.00 7.39
N GLN A 137 -10.80 -8.95 6.63
CA GLN A 137 -9.58 -8.17 6.81
C GLN A 137 -9.56 -7.43 8.16
N LYS A 138 -10.67 -6.79 8.53
CA LYS A 138 -10.83 -6.16 9.85
C LYS A 138 -10.67 -7.19 10.98
N THR A 139 -11.18 -8.41 10.79
CA THR A 139 -11.01 -9.53 11.74
C THR A 139 -9.55 -9.95 11.87
N ILE A 140 -8.79 -10.02 10.78
CA ILE A 140 -7.35 -10.32 10.81
C ILE A 140 -6.59 -9.24 11.60
N ASN A 141 -6.92 -7.96 11.41
CA ASN A 141 -6.23 -6.85 12.06
C ASN A 141 -6.32 -6.91 13.60
N ILE A 142 -7.46 -7.34 14.14
CA ILE A 142 -7.69 -7.44 15.60
C ILE A 142 -7.13 -8.72 16.24
N LEU A 143 -6.54 -9.61 15.43
CA LEU A 143 -5.78 -10.74 15.95
C LEU A 143 -4.38 -10.31 16.39
N GLY A 144 -3.80 -9.26 15.82
CA GLY A 144 -2.41 -8.90 16.10
C GLY A 144 -1.43 -9.96 15.60
N LYS A 145 -0.30 -10.13 16.29
CA LYS A 145 0.82 -10.96 15.84
C LYS A 145 0.50 -12.46 15.81
N LYS A 146 -0.41 -12.92 16.68
CA LYS A 146 -0.93 -14.30 16.66
C LYS A 146 -1.71 -14.67 15.40
N ALA A 147 -2.05 -13.71 14.55
CA ALA A 147 -2.59 -13.99 13.22
C ALA A 147 -1.64 -14.90 12.43
N ALA A 148 -0.33 -14.66 12.49
CA ALA A 148 0.69 -15.43 11.77
C ALA A 148 0.66 -16.92 12.14
N THR A 149 0.42 -17.23 13.42
CA THR A 149 0.36 -18.60 13.92
C THR A 149 -0.97 -19.29 13.61
N ILE A 150 -2.09 -18.55 13.64
CA ILE A 150 -3.44 -19.13 13.61
C ILE A 150 -4.02 -19.19 12.18
N LEU A 151 -3.77 -18.19 11.34
CA LEU A 151 -4.33 -18.12 9.97
C LEU A 151 -3.93 -19.28 9.03
N PRO A 152 -2.76 -19.94 9.17
CA PRO A 152 -2.44 -21.15 8.42
C PRO A 152 -3.49 -22.27 8.56
N TYR A 153 -4.27 -22.27 9.64
CA TYR A 153 -5.33 -23.25 9.89
C TYR A 153 -6.73 -22.83 9.39
N PHE A 154 -6.86 -21.63 8.79
CA PHE A 154 -8.12 -21.07 8.28
C PHE A 154 -7.96 -20.64 6.80
N PRO A 155 -8.09 -21.58 5.83
CA PRO A 155 -7.81 -21.31 4.41
C PRO A 155 -8.67 -20.20 3.80
N THR A 156 -9.89 -20.01 4.30
CA THR A 156 -10.84 -18.97 3.89
C THR A 156 -10.43 -17.55 4.28
N TYR A 157 -9.46 -17.42 5.19
CA TYR A 157 -8.77 -16.19 5.58
C TYR A 157 -7.37 -16.08 4.99
N GLN A 158 -6.86 -17.16 4.38
CA GLN A 158 -5.70 -17.10 3.50
C GLN A 158 -6.11 -16.48 2.16
N THR A 159 -6.64 -15.27 2.20
CA THR A 159 -6.38 -14.33 1.13
C THR A 159 -4.99 -13.74 1.38
N SER A 160 -3.96 -14.58 1.30
CA SER A 160 -2.71 -14.09 0.72
C SER A 160 -3.05 -13.86 -0.75
N THR A 161 -3.72 -12.75 -1.03
CA THR A 161 -3.86 -12.29 -2.39
C THR A 161 -2.43 -12.12 -2.86
N ASN A 162 -1.94 -13.08 -3.64
CA ASN A 162 -0.56 -13.10 -4.07
C ASN A 162 -0.43 -11.98 -5.11
N TRP A 163 -0.17 -10.76 -4.63
CA TRP A 163 -0.15 -9.57 -5.47
C TRP A 163 0.89 -9.72 -6.58
N LEU A 164 1.94 -10.51 -6.37
CA LEU A 164 2.93 -10.85 -7.40
C LEU A 164 2.31 -11.73 -8.50
N GLU A 165 1.46 -12.69 -8.14
CA GLU A 165 0.75 -13.54 -9.11
C GLU A 165 -0.33 -12.76 -9.86
N ILE A 166 -1.08 -11.89 -9.16
CA ILE A 166 -2.05 -10.98 -9.81
C ILE A 166 -1.33 -10.00 -10.73
N TRP A 167 -0.16 -9.49 -10.34
CA TRP A 167 0.66 -8.63 -11.21
C TRP A 167 1.06 -9.35 -12.51
N LYS A 168 1.39 -10.65 -12.43
CA LYS A 168 1.84 -11.44 -13.58
C LYS A 168 0.70 -11.90 -14.49
N PHE A 169 -0.42 -12.34 -13.91
CA PHE A 169 -1.46 -13.06 -14.65
C PHE A 169 -2.84 -12.40 -14.60
N GLY A 170 -3.00 -11.35 -13.80
CA GLY A 170 -4.27 -10.65 -13.66
C GLY A 170 -4.64 -9.81 -14.87
N LYS A 171 -5.88 -9.34 -14.89
CA LYS A 171 -6.37 -8.35 -15.87
C LYS A 171 -5.74 -6.99 -15.60
N VAL A 172 -5.77 -6.09 -16.58
CA VAL A 172 -5.22 -4.72 -16.48
C VAL A 172 -5.65 -3.99 -15.20
N THR A 173 -6.94 -4.05 -14.84
CA THR A 173 -7.48 -3.40 -13.63
C THR A 173 -6.96 -4.04 -12.34
N GLU A 174 -6.85 -5.37 -12.31
CA GLU A 174 -6.36 -6.14 -11.18
C GLU A 174 -4.85 -5.92 -10.99
N ARG A 175 -4.08 -5.91 -12.09
CA ARG A 175 -2.64 -5.61 -12.10
C ARG A 175 -2.35 -4.22 -11.58
N LYS A 176 -3.15 -3.21 -11.97
CA LYS A 176 -3.04 -1.85 -11.40
C LYS A 176 -3.24 -1.85 -9.88
N ILE A 177 -4.28 -2.55 -9.40
CA ILE A 177 -4.56 -2.63 -7.96
C ILE A 177 -3.41 -3.35 -7.24
N ALA A 178 -2.94 -4.46 -7.79
CA ALA A 178 -1.81 -5.22 -7.25
C ALA A 178 -0.55 -4.36 -7.16
N PHE A 179 -0.20 -3.63 -8.23
CA PHE A 179 0.93 -2.71 -8.24
C PHE A 179 0.83 -1.65 -7.13
N LEU A 180 -0.34 -1.00 -7.00
CA LEU A 180 -0.55 0.00 -5.96
C LEU A 180 -0.45 -0.59 -4.54
N LYS A 181 -0.95 -1.81 -4.33
CA LYS A 181 -0.82 -2.52 -3.05
C LYS A 181 0.62 -2.84 -2.73
N ILE A 182 1.40 -3.32 -3.70
CA ILE A 182 2.82 -3.63 -3.51
C ILE A 182 3.58 -2.34 -3.23
N ARG A 183 3.38 -1.29 -4.02
CA ARG A 183 4.03 0.02 -3.87
C ARG A 183 3.79 0.66 -2.51
N ASN A 184 2.56 0.58 -1.99
CA ASN A 184 2.23 1.14 -0.67
C ASN A 184 2.94 0.41 0.48
N ASN A 185 3.32 -0.86 0.27
CA ASN A 185 4.01 -1.67 1.28
C ASN A 185 5.54 -1.59 1.12
N ASP A 186 6.03 -1.69 -0.12
CA ASP A 186 7.45 -1.67 -0.47
C ASP A 186 7.63 -1.05 -1.86
N LEU A 187 8.20 0.15 -1.87
CA LEU A 187 8.49 0.92 -3.07
C LEU A 187 9.51 0.23 -3.99
N ASN A 188 10.56 -0.35 -3.43
CA ASN A 188 11.64 -0.97 -4.20
C ASN A 188 11.17 -2.28 -4.84
N ALA A 189 10.35 -3.04 -4.13
CA ALA A 189 9.70 -4.24 -4.69
C ALA A 189 8.80 -3.87 -5.86
N ALA A 190 8.00 -2.80 -5.75
CA ALA A 190 7.16 -2.33 -6.85
C ALA A 190 7.97 -1.91 -8.08
N TYR A 191 9.10 -1.23 -7.91
CA TYR A 191 9.97 -0.86 -9.03
C TYR A 191 10.69 -2.04 -9.66
N SER A 192 11.10 -3.02 -8.87
CA SER A 192 11.67 -4.26 -9.39
C SER A 192 10.68 -5.01 -10.30
N LEU A 193 9.37 -4.89 -10.04
CA LEU A 193 8.34 -5.45 -10.92
C LEU A 193 8.22 -4.72 -12.26
N LEU A 194 8.50 -3.42 -12.26
CA LEU A 194 8.47 -2.63 -13.48
C LEU A 194 9.74 -2.84 -14.32
N ASP A 195 10.89 -3.07 -13.70
CA ASP A 195 12.16 -3.24 -14.43
C ASP A 195 12.23 -4.50 -15.31
N ALA A 196 11.41 -5.53 -15.07
CA ALA A 196 11.45 -6.80 -15.81
C ALA A 196 10.66 -6.75 -17.14
N ASP A 197 9.35 -6.46 -17.09
CA ASP A 197 8.45 -6.65 -18.24
C ASP A 197 7.67 -5.39 -18.64
N PHE A 198 7.66 -4.35 -17.81
CA PHE A 198 6.78 -3.20 -17.99
C PHE A 198 6.99 -2.47 -19.32
N PHE A 199 8.22 -2.39 -19.80
CA PHE A 199 8.53 -1.68 -21.05
C PHE A 199 8.12 -2.45 -22.31
N ASN A 200 7.80 -3.74 -22.17
CA ASN A 200 7.22 -4.55 -23.24
C ASN A 200 5.68 -4.52 -23.22
N GLU A 201 5.07 -3.97 -22.17
CA GLU A 201 3.62 -3.85 -22.07
C GLU A 201 3.07 -2.83 -23.07
N PRO A 202 1.77 -2.91 -23.42
CA PRO A 202 1.13 -1.89 -24.24
C PRO A 202 1.25 -0.49 -23.64
N LEU A 203 1.49 0.53 -24.47
CA LEU A 203 1.63 1.93 -24.04
C LEU A 203 0.45 2.43 -23.18
N SER A 204 -0.76 1.94 -23.43
CA SER A 204 -1.94 2.26 -22.63
C SER A 204 -1.84 1.77 -21.19
N PHE A 205 -1.25 0.58 -20.99
CA PHE A 205 -0.98 0.05 -19.65
C PHE A 205 0.18 0.80 -18.99
N GLN A 206 1.23 1.12 -19.76
CA GLN A 206 2.33 1.92 -19.24
C GLN A 206 1.85 3.28 -18.73
N LYS A 207 1.03 3.98 -19.52
CA LYS A 207 0.38 5.23 -19.13
C LYS A 207 -0.44 5.08 -17.85
N LEU A 208 -1.26 4.03 -17.76
CA LEU A 208 -2.09 3.76 -16.59
C LEU A 208 -1.26 3.63 -15.30
N ILE A 209 -0.10 2.97 -15.36
CA ILE A 209 0.80 2.83 -14.22
C ILE A 209 1.49 4.15 -13.90
N ILE A 210 1.95 4.91 -14.91
CA ILE A 210 2.52 6.26 -14.72
C ILE A 210 1.52 7.15 -13.97
N GLU A 211 0.29 7.26 -14.46
CA GLU A 211 -0.79 8.02 -13.81
C GLU A 211 -1.05 7.56 -12.37
N SER A 212 -0.95 6.25 -12.13
CA SER A 212 -1.13 5.65 -10.79
C SER A 212 0.03 5.98 -9.84
N ILE A 213 1.24 6.18 -10.34
CA ILE A 213 2.37 6.67 -9.53
C ILE A 213 2.21 8.17 -9.29
N LEU A 214 1.80 8.94 -10.31
CA LEU A 214 1.64 10.39 -10.24
C LEU A 214 0.65 10.85 -9.16
N SER A 215 -0.40 10.07 -8.88
CA SER A 215 -1.38 10.40 -7.84
C SER A 215 -0.79 10.46 -6.44
N ASN A 216 0.21 9.63 -6.14
CA ASN A 216 0.92 9.55 -4.87
C ASN A 216 2.43 9.58 -5.10
N PHE A 217 2.88 10.58 -5.84
CA PHE A 217 4.28 10.76 -6.20
C PHE A 217 5.07 11.31 -5.01
N THR A 218 6.24 10.75 -4.76
CA THR A 218 7.16 11.04 -3.66
C THR A 218 8.55 11.35 -4.21
N PHE A 219 9.42 11.92 -3.37
CA PHE A 219 10.80 12.20 -3.74
C PHE A 219 11.60 10.95 -4.14
N ALA A 220 11.25 9.79 -3.58
CA ALA A 220 11.89 8.53 -3.91
C ALA A 220 11.58 8.04 -5.35
N ASP A 221 10.55 8.61 -5.98
CA ASP A 221 10.16 8.24 -7.34
C ASP A 221 10.93 9.00 -8.43
N VAL A 222 11.65 10.07 -8.05
CA VAL A 222 12.35 10.95 -9.00
C VAL A 222 13.36 10.15 -9.83
N ALA A 223 14.23 9.37 -9.20
CA ALA A 223 15.24 8.58 -9.91
C ALA A 223 14.63 7.56 -10.87
N PHE A 224 13.49 6.96 -10.50
CA PHE A 224 12.76 6.04 -11.36
C PHE A 224 12.17 6.76 -12.58
N PHE A 225 11.55 7.93 -12.38
CA PHE A 225 11.00 8.74 -13.48
C PHE A 225 12.08 9.31 -14.40
N GLU A 226 13.26 9.65 -13.89
CA GLU A 226 14.41 10.06 -14.71
C GLU A 226 14.88 8.93 -15.62
N LYS A 227 15.03 7.72 -15.09
CA LYS A 227 15.34 6.52 -15.87
C LYS A 227 14.28 6.29 -16.96
N MET A 228 13.00 6.34 -16.61
CA MET A 228 11.91 6.18 -17.57
C MET A 228 11.94 7.25 -18.67
N TYR A 229 12.19 8.50 -18.31
CA TYR A 229 12.27 9.61 -19.24
C TYR A 229 13.43 9.45 -20.23
N GLU A 230 14.61 9.07 -19.73
CA GLU A 230 15.83 8.97 -20.53
C GLU A 230 15.86 7.75 -21.45
N TYR A 231 15.32 6.61 -21.00
CA TYR A 231 15.45 5.34 -21.73
C TYR A 231 14.17 4.88 -22.40
N ASN A 232 13.01 5.08 -21.77
CA ASN A 232 11.76 4.43 -22.20
C ASN A 232 10.83 5.38 -22.93
N PHE A 233 10.79 6.64 -22.52
CA PHE A 233 9.96 7.69 -23.11
C PHE A 233 10.77 8.78 -23.81
N LYS A 234 12.03 8.48 -24.14
CA LYS A 234 12.88 9.36 -24.96
C LYS A 234 12.20 9.61 -26.30
N TYR A 235 12.30 10.83 -26.79
CA TYR A 235 11.75 11.19 -28.09
C TYR A 235 12.18 10.22 -29.20
N LEU A 236 11.19 9.77 -29.97
CA LEU A 236 11.40 8.99 -31.18
C LEU A 236 10.75 9.72 -32.37
N PRO A 237 11.43 9.81 -33.52
CA PRO A 237 10.81 10.32 -34.73
C PRO A 237 9.53 9.54 -35.06
N LYS A 238 8.42 10.26 -35.28
CA LYS A 238 7.10 9.67 -35.56
C LYS A 238 6.57 8.76 -34.44
N GLU A 239 6.84 9.10 -33.19
CA GLU A 239 6.28 8.40 -32.05
C GLU A 239 4.73 8.40 -32.02
N LYS A 240 4.16 7.43 -31.32
CA LYS A 240 2.72 7.37 -31.08
C LYS A 240 2.30 8.49 -30.12
N SER A 241 1.11 9.05 -30.31
CA SER A 241 0.55 10.10 -29.43
C SER A 241 0.58 9.73 -27.94
N ILE A 242 0.25 8.48 -27.59
CA ILE A 242 0.31 8.00 -26.18
C ILE A 242 1.75 8.04 -25.63
N HIS A 243 2.76 7.78 -26.46
CA HIS A 243 4.15 7.82 -26.03
C HIS A 243 4.59 9.26 -25.71
N LYS A 244 4.22 10.22 -26.59
CA LYS A 244 4.40 11.65 -26.35
C LYS A 244 3.69 12.10 -25.06
N GLU A 245 2.46 11.64 -24.84
CA GLU A 245 1.68 11.96 -23.65
C GLU A 245 2.34 11.43 -22.37
N CYS A 246 2.85 10.19 -22.37
CA CYS A 246 3.63 9.67 -21.26
C CYS A 246 4.89 10.51 -20.99
N ARG A 247 5.64 10.91 -22.03
CA ARG A 247 6.79 11.81 -21.88
C ARG A 247 6.38 13.13 -21.25
N TYR A 248 5.28 13.73 -21.69
CA TYR A 248 4.74 14.96 -21.10
C TYR A 248 4.39 14.81 -19.63
N LEU A 249 3.68 13.73 -19.26
CA LEU A 249 3.31 13.45 -17.87
C LEU A 249 4.54 13.31 -16.96
N ILE A 250 5.55 12.58 -17.43
CA ILE A 250 6.81 12.37 -16.71
C ILE A 250 7.57 13.70 -16.60
N ALA A 251 7.76 14.42 -17.71
CA ALA A 251 8.47 15.69 -17.74
C ALA A 251 7.81 16.74 -16.83
N SER A 252 6.48 16.88 -16.93
CA SER A 252 5.69 17.79 -16.09
C SER A 252 5.89 17.51 -14.60
N LYS A 253 6.00 16.23 -14.21
CA LYS A 253 6.24 15.88 -12.82
C LYS A 253 7.68 16.12 -12.39
N LEU A 254 8.65 15.74 -13.21
CA LEU A 254 10.07 15.98 -12.91
C LEU A 254 10.40 17.48 -12.77
N LEU A 255 9.74 18.34 -13.55
CA LEU A 255 9.86 19.80 -13.41
C LEU A 255 9.42 20.33 -12.03
N GLN A 256 8.57 19.60 -11.30
CA GLN A 256 8.12 20.00 -9.95
C GLN A 256 9.17 19.74 -8.87
N TYR A 257 10.23 18.98 -9.15
CA TYR A 257 11.24 18.57 -8.17
C TYR A 257 12.59 19.17 -8.50
N ASP A 258 13.11 20.01 -7.61
CA ASP A 258 14.34 20.79 -7.79
C ASP A 258 15.60 19.94 -7.94
N ASN A 259 15.63 18.76 -7.33
CA ASN A 259 16.72 17.80 -7.45
C ASN A 259 16.73 17.08 -8.81
N SER A 260 15.64 17.13 -9.58
CA SER A 260 15.59 16.50 -10.90
C SER A 260 16.58 17.15 -11.86
N ILE A 261 17.24 16.33 -12.68
CA ILE A 261 18.07 16.75 -13.81
C ILE A 261 17.27 17.64 -14.76
N LEU A 262 16.04 17.24 -15.11
CA LEU A 262 15.21 18.00 -16.05
C LEU A 262 14.89 19.38 -15.49
N HIS A 263 14.48 19.48 -14.21
CA HIS A 263 14.25 20.76 -13.54
C HIS A 263 15.47 21.67 -13.62
N ARG A 264 16.65 21.17 -13.20
CA ARG A 264 17.88 21.98 -13.17
C ARG A 264 18.26 22.50 -14.54
N GLN A 265 18.22 21.65 -15.56
CA GLN A 265 18.51 22.03 -16.95
C GLN A 265 17.50 23.05 -17.48
N THR A 266 16.20 22.87 -17.18
CA THR A 266 15.16 23.82 -17.60
C THR A 266 15.35 25.18 -16.93
N VAL A 267 15.61 25.21 -15.62
CA VAL A 267 15.85 26.45 -14.87
C VAL A 267 17.08 27.19 -15.40
N GLU A 268 18.17 26.48 -15.64
CA GLU A 268 19.39 27.07 -16.23
C GLU A 268 19.10 27.70 -17.59
N LYS A 269 18.33 27.00 -18.45
CA LYS A 269 17.92 27.54 -19.76
C LYS A 269 16.94 28.70 -19.65
N LEU A 270 16.14 28.79 -18.59
CA LEU A 270 15.23 29.91 -18.36
C LEU A 270 15.94 31.16 -17.82
N GLN A 271 17.09 30.99 -17.16
CA GLN A 271 17.82 32.07 -16.50
C GLN A 271 18.15 33.28 -17.41
N PRO A 272 18.58 33.11 -18.68
CA PRO A 272 18.91 34.24 -19.56
C PRO A 272 17.72 35.14 -19.91
N TYR A 273 16.49 34.66 -19.74
CA TYR A 273 15.28 35.42 -20.02
C TYR A 273 14.87 36.35 -18.86
N PHE A 274 15.54 36.25 -17.70
CA PHE A 274 15.36 37.19 -16.61
C PHE A 274 16.30 38.38 -16.77
N SER A 275 15.73 39.58 -16.86
CA SER A 275 16.47 40.84 -16.92
C SER A 275 16.23 41.67 -15.68
N GLU A 276 17.30 42.16 -15.06
CA GLU A 276 17.19 43.11 -13.95
C GLU A 276 17.02 44.52 -14.49
N ASN A 277 15.90 45.16 -14.13
CA ASN A 277 15.75 46.59 -14.29
C ASN A 277 16.28 47.27 -13.01
N TRP A 278 17.55 47.67 -13.06
CA TRP A 278 18.26 48.31 -11.95
C TRP A 278 17.56 49.59 -11.44
N LEU A 279 16.91 50.35 -12.33
CA LEU A 279 16.17 51.56 -11.97
C LEU A 279 14.94 51.26 -11.11
N LEU A 280 14.21 50.20 -11.46
CA LEU A 280 12.97 49.81 -10.77
C LEU A 280 13.17 48.73 -9.71
N LYS A 281 14.42 48.30 -9.46
CA LYS A 281 14.76 47.15 -8.61
C LYS A 281 13.83 45.96 -8.84
N SER A 282 13.49 45.71 -10.10
CA SER A 282 12.53 44.67 -10.50
C SER A 282 13.16 43.75 -11.53
N VAL A 283 12.83 42.47 -11.44
CA VAL A 283 13.21 41.48 -12.44
C VAL A 283 12.04 41.32 -13.41
N LYS A 284 12.31 41.39 -14.71
CA LYS A 284 11.34 41.10 -15.77
C LYS A 284 11.72 39.82 -16.50
N PHE A 285 10.73 39.01 -16.81
CA PHE A 285 10.89 37.84 -17.67
C PHE A 285 10.57 38.23 -19.12
N ASN A 286 11.57 38.22 -19.98
CA ASN A 286 11.45 38.62 -21.38
C ASN A 286 11.35 37.37 -22.25
N LEU A 287 10.14 37.05 -22.71
CA LEU A 287 9.97 36.03 -23.75
C LEU A 287 10.50 36.54 -25.09
N PRO A 288 11.07 35.67 -25.93
CA PRO A 288 11.43 36.06 -27.28
C PRO A 288 10.16 36.30 -28.12
N ASN A 289 10.27 37.22 -29.08
CA ASN A 289 9.18 37.51 -30.01
C ASN A 289 9.07 36.43 -31.11
N GLU A 290 10.17 35.74 -31.39
CA GLU A 290 10.30 34.65 -32.38
C GLU A 290 10.89 33.40 -31.71
N GLU A 291 10.88 32.28 -32.41
CA GLU A 291 11.49 31.05 -31.89
C GLU A 291 13.01 31.20 -31.78
N ASP A 292 13.59 30.71 -30.67
CA ASP A 292 15.04 30.71 -30.43
C ASP A 292 15.55 29.31 -30.08
N SER A 293 16.81 29.18 -29.66
CA SER A 293 17.41 27.87 -29.33
C SER A 293 16.70 27.09 -28.22
N PHE A 294 15.95 27.76 -27.35
CA PHE A 294 15.17 27.13 -26.28
C PHE A 294 13.67 27.13 -26.59
N TRP A 295 13.11 28.28 -26.94
CA TRP A 295 11.71 28.47 -27.30
C TRP A 295 11.47 28.13 -28.77
N ASN A 296 11.57 26.86 -29.13
CA ASN A 296 11.22 26.35 -30.47
C ASN A 296 10.41 25.07 -30.37
N GLU A 297 9.66 24.76 -31.45
CA GLU A 297 8.80 23.57 -31.50
C GLU A 297 9.56 22.28 -31.23
N GLU A 298 10.76 22.14 -31.80
CA GLU A 298 11.58 20.95 -31.67
C GLU A 298 11.92 20.66 -30.20
N ASN A 299 12.39 21.66 -29.47
CA ASN A 299 12.73 21.50 -28.05
C ASN A 299 11.46 21.26 -27.20
N MET A 300 10.36 21.94 -27.49
CA MET A 300 9.10 21.77 -26.74
C MET A 300 8.49 20.38 -26.92
N ASP A 301 8.56 19.83 -28.13
CA ASP A 301 8.09 18.49 -28.44
C ASP A 301 9.06 17.41 -27.93
N LYS A 302 10.34 17.49 -28.32
CA LYS A 302 11.33 16.43 -28.04
C LYS A 302 11.66 16.34 -26.55
N THR A 303 11.84 17.48 -25.89
CA THR A 303 12.20 17.50 -24.47
C THR A 303 10.94 17.35 -23.62
N TYR A 304 9.93 18.20 -23.81
CA TYR A 304 8.83 18.27 -22.85
C TYR A 304 7.58 17.51 -23.27
N GLY A 305 7.49 17.04 -24.52
CA GLY A 305 6.28 16.38 -25.03
C GLY A 305 5.07 17.33 -25.14
N ILE A 306 5.30 18.64 -25.16
CA ILE A 306 4.23 19.64 -25.22
C ILE A 306 3.51 19.55 -26.56
N GLU A 307 2.18 19.66 -26.56
CA GLU A 307 1.39 19.76 -27.78
C GLU A 307 1.75 21.06 -28.52
N LEU A 308 2.08 20.98 -29.81
CA LEU A 308 2.58 22.15 -30.54
C LEU A 308 1.44 23.07 -30.95
N LYS A 309 0.25 22.49 -31.14
CA LYS A 309 -0.95 23.27 -31.41
C LYS A 309 -1.41 23.96 -30.12
N ASN A 310 -1.33 25.29 -30.12
CA ASN A 310 -1.94 26.10 -29.08
C ASN A 310 -3.47 25.86 -29.07
N MET A 311 -3.96 25.21 -28.02
CA MET A 311 -5.39 24.90 -27.85
C MET A 311 -6.17 26.11 -27.29
N ASP A 312 -5.47 27.07 -26.70
CA ASP A 312 -6.03 28.22 -25.99
C ASP A 312 -5.63 29.54 -26.68
N ILE A 313 -5.86 29.62 -28.00
CA ILE A 313 -5.47 30.77 -28.85
C ILE A 313 -6.05 32.09 -28.34
N GLY A 314 -7.22 32.05 -27.69
CA GLY A 314 -7.85 33.21 -27.07
C GLY A 314 -7.14 33.74 -25.82
N LEU A 315 -6.32 32.91 -25.16
CA LEU A 315 -5.55 33.27 -23.96
C LEU A 315 -4.07 33.53 -24.29
N PHE A 316 -3.49 32.79 -25.23
CA PHE A 316 -2.08 32.91 -25.60
C PHE A 316 -1.94 33.29 -27.06
N HIS A 317 -1.60 34.55 -27.32
CA HIS A 317 -1.46 35.08 -28.68
C HIS A 317 -0.14 34.70 -29.36
N SER A 318 0.79 34.03 -28.67
CA SER A 318 2.05 33.53 -29.25
C SER A 318 2.43 32.16 -28.70
N LYS A 319 3.17 31.37 -29.48
CA LYS A 319 3.64 30.03 -29.04
C LYS A 319 4.54 30.10 -27.80
N PRO A 320 5.52 31.03 -27.68
CA PRO A 320 6.34 31.12 -26.47
C PRO A 320 5.52 31.41 -25.20
N LYS A 321 4.46 32.23 -25.29
CA LYS A 321 3.54 32.46 -24.17
C LYS A 321 2.77 31.18 -23.79
N TYR A 322 2.30 30.44 -24.79
CA TYR A 322 1.63 29.16 -24.58
C TYR A 322 2.58 28.15 -23.92
N TRP A 323 3.80 28.00 -24.42
CA TRP A 323 4.82 27.12 -23.82
C TRP A 323 5.22 27.56 -22.40
N LEU A 324 5.36 28.87 -22.15
CA LEU A 324 5.64 29.40 -20.82
C LEU A 324 4.56 29.01 -19.81
N SER A 325 3.30 28.93 -20.24
CA SER A 325 2.20 28.51 -19.36
C SER A 325 2.42 27.10 -18.79
N HIS A 326 3.00 26.17 -19.57
CA HIS A 326 3.34 24.83 -19.09
C HIS A 326 4.45 24.88 -18.04
N PHE A 327 5.47 25.72 -18.21
CA PHE A 327 6.53 25.87 -17.20
C PHE A 327 6.01 26.54 -15.93
N ILE A 328 5.11 27.52 -16.03
CA ILE A 328 4.48 28.14 -14.86
C ILE A 328 3.64 27.13 -14.08
N GLN A 329 2.92 26.25 -14.76
CA GLN A 329 2.10 25.22 -14.11
C GLN A 329 2.93 24.14 -13.41
N ASN A 330 4.10 23.81 -13.96
CA ASN A 330 4.88 22.65 -13.54
C ASN A 330 6.12 22.99 -12.70
N LEU A 331 6.67 24.20 -12.78
CA LEU A 331 7.77 24.60 -11.90
C LEU A 331 7.24 24.99 -10.50
N PRO A 332 7.99 24.73 -9.41
CA PRO A 332 7.65 25.18 -8.06
C PRO A 332 7.41 26.68 -7.98
N LEU A 333 6.51 27.10 -7.09
CA LEU A 333 6.22 28.52 -6.93
C LEU A 333 7.43 29.26 -6.32
N GLU A 334 8.16 28.56 -5.47
CA GLU A 334 9.41 28.98 -4.85
C GLU A 334 10.44 29.38 -5.90
N TYR A 335 10.55 28.62 -7.00
CA TYR A 335 11.44 28.97 -8.11
C TYR A 335 11.07 30.35 -8.69
N TRP A 336 9.80 30.55 -9.04
CA TRP A 336 9.33 31.83 -9.60
C TRP A 336 9.50 33.00 -8.63
N ASN A 337 9.21 32.79 -7.35
CA ASN A 337 9.39 33.81 -6.32
C ASN A 337 10.86 34.21 -6.15
N ASN A 338 11.77 33.24 -6.23
CA ASN A 338 13.21 33.48 -6.12
C ASN A 338 13.75 34.18 -7.37
N ALA A 339 13.37 33.70 -8.56
CA ALA A 339 13.80 34.28 -9.83
C ALA A 339 13.29 35.72 -10.00
N LEU A 340 12.10 36.05 -9.48
CA LEU A 340 11.50 37.37 -9.57
C LEU A 340 11.79 38.30 -8.37
N LYS A 341 12.66 37.90 -7.43
CA LYS A 341 13.11 38.65 -6.22
C LYS A 341 12.04 39.59 -5.61
N LYS A 342 11.30 39.09 -4.60
CA LYS A 342 10.30 39.80 -3.75
C LYS A 342 9.08 40.40 -4.48
N ILE A 343 8.06 39.56 -4.63
CA ILE A 343 6.57 39.68 -4.48
C ILE A 343 5.84 41.02 -4.73
N ALA A 344 6.44 42.22 -4.59
CA ALA A 344 5.73 43.47 -4.90
C ALA A 344 5.51 43.69 -6.41
N SER A 345 6.26 43.00 -7.29
CA SER A 345 6.17 43.18 -8.75
C SER A 345 5.61 41.98 -9.53
N ILE A 346 5.32 40.84 -8.90
CA ILE A 346 4.73 39.69 -9.60
C ILE A 346 3.35 40.07 -10.19
N GLN A 347 2.61 40.96 -9.52
CA GLN A 347 1.32 41.44 -10.00
C GLN A 347 1.40 42.37 -11.23
N SER A 348 2.55 42.97 -11.52
CA SER A 348 2.72 43.94 -12.61
C SER A 348 3.66 43.47 -13.73
N ALA A 349 4.59 42.54 -13.44
CA ALA A 349 5.56 42.03 -14.40
C ALA A 349 5.10 40.76 -15.13
N ILE A 350 4.20 39.99 -14.52
CA ILE A 350 3.55 38.86 -15.18
C ILE A 350 2.35 39.43 -15.92
N LEU A 351 2.29 39.20 -17.24
CA LEU A 351 1.21 39.71 -18.08
C LEU A 351 -0.15 39.53 -17.38
N PRO A 352 -1.08 40.50 -17.48
CA PRO A 352 -2.43 40.37 -16.91
C PRO A 352 -3.10 39.01 -17.23
N GLU A 353 -2.81 38.47 -18.41
CA GLU A 353 -3.19 37.15 -18.93
C GLU A 353 -2.72 35.97 -18.04
N MET A 354 -1.51 36.06 -17.48
CA MET A 354 -0.85 34.98 -16.72
C MET A 354 -1.14 35.05 -15.22
N LYS A 355 -1.66 36.18 -14.73
CA LYS A 355 -2.15 36.34 -13.34
C LYS A 355 -3.26 35.34 -13.03
N HIS A 356 -4.14 35.08 -13.99
CA HIS A 356 -5.21 34.08 -13.86
C HIS A 356 -4.66 32.65 -13.75
N LEU A 357 -3.59 32.31 -14.50
CA LEU A 357 -2.98 30.97 -14.46
C LEU A 357 -2.18 30.72 -13.19
N LEU A 358 -1.51 31.74 -12.65
CA LEU A 358 -0.88 31.67 -11.33
C LEU A 358 -1.91 31.58 -10.21
N LEU A 359 -3.01 32.34 -10.30
CA LEU A 359 -4.11 32.20 -9.35
C LEU A 359 -4.73 30.80 -9.43
N LEU A 360 -4.95 30.26 -10.64
CA LEU A 360 -5.44 28.89 -10.84
C LEU A 360 -4.45 27.81 -10.37
N SER A 361 -3.14 28.01 -10.54
CA SER A 361 -2.12 27.07 -10.04
C SER A 361 -2.02 27.12 -8.51
N MET A 362 -2.17 28.31 -7.92
CA MET A 362 -2.27 28.52 -6.47
C MET A 362 -3.59 27.95 -5.90
N GLU A 363 -4.71 28.07 -6.61
CA GLU A 363 -6.01 27.49 -6.22
C GLU A 363 -6.04 25.97 -6.37
N LYS A 364 -5.47 25.40 -7.45
CA LYS A 364 -5.29 23.94 -7.60
C LYS A 364 -4.41 23.37 -6.48
N LYS A 365 -3.32 24.06 -6.11
CA LYS A 365 -2.47 23.67 -4.97
C LYS A 365 -3.20 23.82 -3.62
N ARG A 366 -4.07 24.83 -3.44
CA ARG A 366 -4.94 24.94 -2.26
C ARG A 366 -5.93 23.79 -2.20
N LEU A 367 -6.61 23.46 -3.30
CA LEU A 367 -7.57 22.36 -3.35
C LEU A 367 -6.92 20.99 -3.08
N SER A 368 -5.69 20.74 -3.55
CA SER A 368 -4.96 19.52 -3.19
C SER A 368 -4.48 19.49 -1.74
N PHE A 369 -4.23 20.65 -1.12
CA PHE A 369 -3.93 20.75 0.31
C PHE A 369 -5.18 20.50 1.18
N TYR A 370 -6.37 20.93 0.74
CA TYR A 370 -7.65 20.70 1.42
C TYR A 370 -8.26 19.30 1.17
N LEU A 371 -7.66 18.49 0.29
CA LEU A 371 -8.06 17.10 0.05
C LEU A 371 -7.12 16.08 0.74
N ILE A 372 -6.12 16.56 1.49
CA ILE A 372 -5.16 15.73 2.24
C ILE A 372 -5.26 15.98 3.78
N PHE A 373 -6.21 16.81 4.21
CA PHE A 373 -6.64 16.96 5.61
C PHE A 373 -8.15 16.79 5.69
#